data_AF-A0AAV9E7M4-F1
#
_entry.id   AF-A0AAV9E7M4-F1
#
_cell.length_a   1.000
_cell.length_b   1.000
_cell.length_c   1.000
_cell.angle_alpha   90.00
_cell.angle_beta   90.00
_cell.angle_gamma   90.00
#
_symmetry.space_group_name_H-M   'P 1'
#
loop_
_entity.id
_entity.type
_entity.pdbx_description
1 polymer ?
#
loop_
_entity_poly.entity_id
_entity_poly.type
_entity_poly.pdbx_seq_one_letter_code
_entity_poly.pdbx_strand_id
1 'polypeptide(L)'
;MRRRINHIGAMHSGEQVLEAQEDIKQLLVSHFTLAYKKDRHRISVSVDEDLKKVTGHMWTDLEAPFSVNKVKKAVFDVALDKAPSPDGFGLRFF
;
A
#
# COMPACT_ATOMS: atom_id res chain seq x y z
N MET A 1 27.73 15.21 8.95
CA MET A 1 27.79 13.75 9.21
C MET A 1 27.19 13.05 7.99
N ARG A 2 28.01 12.47 7.11
CA ARG A 2 27.57 11.92 5.81
C ARG A 2 26.98 10.54 6.06
N ARG A 3 25.65 10.40 5.87
CA ARG A 3 24.93 9.12 6.00
C ARG A 3 25.58 8.12 5.04
N ARG A 4 26.12 7.02 5.56
CA ARG A 4 26.61 5.89 4.75
C ARG A 4 25.41 5.38 3.94
N ILE A 5 25.41 5.71 2.65
CA ILE A 5 24.39 5.23 1.71
C ILE A 5 24.57 3.71 1.61
N ASN A 6 23.48 2.98 1.51
CA ASN A 6 23.49 1.51 1.39
C ASN A 6 24.25 1.12 0.11
N HIS A 7 25.54 0.82 0.24
CA HIS A 7 26.39 0.37 -0.86
C HIS A 7 26.30 -1.15 -0.94
N ILE A 8 25.87 -1.65 -2.09
CA ILE A 8 25.84 -3.08 -2.39
C ILE A 8 27.22 -3.42 -2.98
N GLY A 9 28.05 -4.09 -2.18
CA GLY A 9 29.42 -4.46 -2.57
C GLY A 9 29.51 -5.73 -3.43
N ALA A 10 28.53 -6.62 -3.33
CA ALA A 10 28.44 -7.81 -4.16
C ALA A 10 26.99 -8.32 -4.24
N MET A 11 26.64 -8.97 -5.34
CA MET A 11 25.34 -9.61 -5.55
C MET A 11 25.54 -11.02 -6.11
N HIS A 12 24.86 -12.00 -5.51
CA HIS A 12 24.87 -13.38 -5.98
C HIS A 12 23.68 -13.63 -6.90
N SER A 13 23.93 -14.22 -8.06
CA SER A 13 22.90 -14.68 -9.00
C SER A 13 23.21 -16.12 -9.41
N GLY A 14 22.62 -17.09 -8.69
CA GLY A 14 22.97 -18.51 -8.83
C GLY A 14 24.41 -18.76 -8.37
N GLU A 15 25.24 -19.33 -9.23
CA GLU A 15 26.66 -19.60 -8.95
C GLU A 15 27.57 -18.39 -9.25
N GLN A 16 27.06 -17.33 -9.86
CA GLN A 16 27.84 -16.15 -10.21
C GLN A 16 27.81 -15.09 -9.11
N VAL A 17 28.98 -14.52 -8.82
CA VAL A 17 29.16 -13.38 -7.90
C VAL A 17 29.51 -12.14 -8.73
N LEU A 18 28.69 -11.10 -8.61
CA LEU A 18 28.91 -9.82 -9.28
C LEU A 18 29.36 -8.79 -8.24
N GLU A 19 30.55 -8.22 -8.43
CA GLU A 19 31.13 -7.21 -7.53
C GLU A 19 31.14 -5.81 -8.18
N ALA A 20 31.18 -5.74 -9.52
CA ALA A 20 31.16 -4.48 -10.23
C ALA A 20 29.76 -3.85 -10.18
N GLN A 21 29.71 -2.56 -9.83
CA GLN A 21 28.45 -1.84 -9.65
C GLN A 21 27.59 -1.78 -10.92
N GLU A 22 28.21 -1.68 -12.10
CA GLU A 22 27.50 -1.66 -13.37
C GLU A 22 26.86 -3.01 -13.70
N ASP A 23 27.55 -4.12 -13.38
CA ASP A 23 27.01 -5.46 -13.58
C ASP A 23 25.82 -5.73 -12.66
N ILE A 24 25.90 -5.28 -11.41
CA ILE A 24 24.79 -5.34 -10.45
C ILE A 24 23.57 -4.53 -10.95
N LYS A 25 23.79 -3.31 -11.46
CA LYS A 25 22.71 -2.49 -12.05
C LYS A 25 22.08 -3.19 -13.24
N GLN A 26 22.89 -3.70 -14.17
CA GLN A 26 22.40 -4.36 -15.37
C GLN A 26 21.61 -5.63 -15.04
N LEU A 27 22.08 -6.42 -14.06
CA LEU A 27 21.37 -7.59 -13.56
C LEU A 27 19.99 -7.20 -12.99
N LEU A 28 19.93 -6.19 -12.14
CA LEU A 28 18.67 -5.72 -11.55
C LEU A 28 17.69 -5.24 -12.61
N VAL A 29 18.14 -4.40 -13.54
CA VAL A 29 17.31 -3.89 -14.63
C VAL A 29 16.78 -5.05 -15.47
N SER A 30 17.65 -6.00 -15.85
CA SER A 30 17.25 -7.18 -16.63
C SER A 30 16.23 -8.04 -15.88
N HIS A 31 16.50 -8.36 -14.61
CA HIS A 31 15.63 -9.17 -13.76
C HIS A 31 14.22 -8.57 -13.65
N PHE A 32 14.13 -7.29 -13.29
CA PHE A 32 12.83 -6.64 -13.14
C PHE A 32 12.15 -6.39 -14.48
N THR A 33 12.89 -6.04 -15.54
CA THR A 33 12.31 -5.91 -16.89
C THR A 33 11.66 -7.21 -17.33
N LEU A 34 12.30 -8.36 -17.11
CA LEU A 34 11.72 -9.67 -17.40
C LEU A 34 10.54 -9.99 -16.48
N ALA A 35 10.65 -9.67 -15.18
CA ALA A 35 9.59 -9.90 -14.21
C ALA A 35 8.30 -9.12 -14.53
N TYR A 36 8.43 -7.91 -15.10
CA TYR A 36 7.31 -7.04 -15.48
C TYR A 36 6.86 -7.21 -16.94
N LYS A 37 7.72 -7.69 -17.85
CA LYS A 37 7.33 -8.04 -19.23
C LYS A 37 6.55 -9.35 -19.30
N LYS A 38 6.83 -10.27 -18.38
CA LYS A 38 6.03 -11.48 -18.24
C LYS A 38 4.65 -11.01 -17.81
N ASP A 39 3.66 -11.21 -18.68
CA ASP A 39 2.22 -11.10 -18.40
C ASP A 39 1.87 -12.14 -17.31
N ARG A 40 2.44 -11.97 -16.11
CA ARG A 40 2.12 -12.74 -14.93
C ARG A 40 0.76 -12.27 -14.56
N HIS A 41 -0.22 -12.93 -15.17
CA HIS A 41 -1.63 -12.89 -14.90
C HIS A 41 -1.98 -11.57 -14.24
N ARG A 42 -2.22 -10.55 -15.07
CA ARG A 42 -3.09 -9.44 -14.68
C ARG A 42 -4.14 -10.11 -13.83
N ILE A 43 -4.14 -9.87 -12.51
CA ILE A 43 -5.03 -10.58 -11.61
C ILE A 43 -6.39 -10.16 -12.12
N SER A 44 -6.98 -10.97 -12.98
CA SER A 44 -8.37 -10.88 -13.31
C SER A 44 -8.97 -11.39 -12.02
N VAL A 45 -9.15 -10.45 -11.10
CA VAL A 45 -10.20 -10.58 -10.13
C VAL A 45 -11.41 -10.77 -11.02
N SER A 46 -11.78 -12.04 -11.23
CA SER A 46 -13.15 -12.41 -11.51
C SER A 46 -13.93 -11.56 -10.54
N VAL A 47 -14.53 -10.48 -11.04
CA VAL A 47 -15.47 -9.68 -10.26
C VAL A 47 -16.65 -10.61 -10.12
N ASP A 48 -16.48 -11.53 -9.18
CA ASP A 48 -17.29 -12.72 -9.05
C ASP A 48 -18.73 -12.28 -8.83
N GLU A 49 -19.67 -13.10 -9.25
CA GLU A 49 -21.10 -12.87 -9.02
C GLU A 49 -21.44 -12.79 -7.51
N ASP A 50 -20.50 -13.22 -6.65
CA ASP A 50 -20.53 -13.16 -5.20
C ASP A 50 -20.24 -11.78 -4.60
N LEU A 51 -19.77 -10.81 -5.39
CA LEU A 51 -19.68 -9.43 -4.91
C LEU A 51 -21.09 -8.84 -4.82
N LYS A 52 -21.51 -8.52 -3.59
CA LYS A 52 -22.79 -7.86 -3.33
C LYS A 52 -22.88 -6.58 -4.17
N LYS A 53 -23.80 -6.59 -5.13
CA LYS A 53 -24.07 -5.43 -5.97
C LYS A 53 -24.63 -4.30 -5.11
N VAL A 54 -24.05 -3.11 -5.26
CA VAL A 54 -24.55 -1.90 -4.62
C VAL A 54 -25.94 -1.60 -5.18
N THR A 55 -26.92 -1.51 -4.30
CA THR A 55 -28.31 -1.20 -4.66
C THR A 55 -28.48 0.31 -4.89
N GLY A 56 -29.58 0.72 -5.54
CA GLY A 56 -29.86 2.15 -5.75
C GLY A 56 -29.88 2.99 -4.47
N HIS A 57 -30.42 2.44 -3.36
CA HIS A 57 -30.43 3.15 -2.08
C HIS A 57 -29.03 3.31 -1.47
N MET A 58 -28.14 2.33 -1.65
CA MET A 58 -26.76 2.42 -1.17
C MET A 58 -25.98 3.51 -1.92
N TRP A 59 -26.29 3.74 -3.20
CA TRP A 59 -25.74 4.86 -3.96
C TRP A 59 -26.22 6.21 -3.41
N THR A 60 -27.53 6.32 -3.14
CA THR A 60 -28.09 7.54 -2.54
C THR A 60 -27.50 7.83 -1.16
N ASP A 61 -27.30 6.80 -0.33
CA ASP A 61 -26.68 6.94 0.99
C ASP A 61 -25.20 7.37 0.93
N LEU A 62 -24.49 7.00 -0.14
CA LEU A 62 -23.10 7.37 -0.35
C LEU A 62 -22.95 8.84 -0.77
N GLU A 63 -23.90 9.35 -1.55
CA GLU A 63 -23.94 10.74 -2.01
C GLU A 63 -24.60 11.68 -0.99
N ALA A 64 -25.32 11.12 -0.02
CA ALA A 64 -26.00 11.90 1.00
C ALA A 64 -25.02 12.68 1.90
N PRO A 65 -25.31 13.95 2.23
CA PRO A 65 -24.48 14.71 3.15
C PRO A 65 -24.49 14.08 4.55
N PHE A 66 -23.34 14.13 5.23
CA PHE A 66 -23.24 13.66 6.61
C PHE A 66 -24.02 14.58 7.55
N SER A 67 -24.87 13.99 8.41
CA SER A 67 -25.49 14.76 9.49
C SER A 67 -24.49 15.02 10.61
N VAL A 68 -24.60 16.18 11.26
CA VAL A 68 -23.73 16.54 12.40
C VAL A 68 -23.76 15.47 13.48
N ASN A 69 -24.92 14.88 13.75
CA ASN A 69 -25.06 13.81 14.74
C ASN A 69 -24.31 12.54 14.34
N LYS A 70 -24.32 12.17 13.04
CA LYS A 70 -23.57 11.02 12.52
C LYS A 70 -22.06 11.25 12.63
N VAL A 71 -21.59 12.46 12.33
CA VAL A 71 -20.17 12.84 12.50
C VAL A 71 -19.76 12.79 13.96
N LYS A 72 -20.53 13.43 14.86
CA LYS A 72 -20.24 13.42 16.30
C LYS A 72 -20.18 12.01 16.85
N LYS A 73 -21.17 11.16 16.50
CA LYS A 73 -21.16 9.76 16.91
C LYS A 73 -19.89 9.07 16.42
N ALA A 74 -19.55 9.17 15.14
CA ALA A 74 -18.36 8.50 14.60
C ALA A 74 -17.05 8.94 15.26
N VAL A 75 -16.93 10.22 15.64
CA VAL A 75 -15.73 10.76 16.30
C VAL A 75 -15.62 10.26 17.75
N PHE A 76 -16.72 10.30 18.51
CA PHE A 76 -16.71 10.00 19.95
C PHE A 76 -17.02 8.53 20.30
N ASP A 77 -17.41 7.70 19.32
CA ASP A 77 -17.61 6.25 19.48
C ASP A 77 -16.26 5.48 19.44
N VAL A 78 -15.14 6.20 19.34
CA VAL A 78 -13.81 5.61 19.38
C VAL A 78 -13.26 5.66 20.81
N ALA A 79 -12.77 4.51 21.30
CA ALA A 79 -12.21 4.41 22.63
C ALA A 79 -11.00 5.35 22.84
N LEU A 80 -11.05 6.14 23.92
CA LEU A 80 -10.07 7.19 24.24
C LEU A 80 -8.66 6.69 24.54
N ASP A 81 -8.51 5.38 24.74
CA ASP A 81 -7.27 4.67 25.03
C ASP A 81 -6.62 4.06 23.77
N LYS A 82 -7.21 4.27 22.59
CA LYS A 82 -6.56 3.88 21.33
C LYS A 82 -5.25 4.64 21.14
N ALA A 83 -4.27 3.92 20.61
CA ALA A 83 -3.00 4.50 20.18
C ALA A 83 -3.24 5.66 19.21
N PRO A 84 -2.41 6.72 19.26
CA PRO A 84 -2.53 7.86 18.37
C PRO A 84 -2.35 7.45 16.90
N SER A 85 -2.95 8.23 16.00
CA SER A 85 -2.77 8.10 14.56
C SER A 85 -1.29 8.33 14.17
N PRO A 86 -0.88 7.97 12.94
CA PRO A 86 0.49 8.22 12.46
C PRO A 86 0.91 9.71 12.48
N ASP A 87 -0.06 10.62 12.56
CA ASP A 87 0.14 12.07 12.74
C ASP A 87 0.47 12.48 14.20
N GLY A 88 0.39 11.55 15.15
CA GLY A 88 0.69 11.76 16.56
C GLY A 88 -0.48 12.31 17.41
N PHE A 89 -1.64 12.58 16.83
CA PHE A 89 -2.80 13.09 17.57
C PHE A 89 -3.65 11.93 18.10
N GLY A 90 -3.85 11.92 19.43
CA GLY A 90 -4.79 11.01 20.09
C GLY A 90 -6.19 11.63 20.16
N LEU A 91 -7.22 10.79 20.33
CA LEU A 91 -8.62 11.25 20.40
C LEU A 91 -8.90 12.21 21.56
N ARG A 92 -8.08 12.18 22.62
CA ARG A 92 -8.13 13.14 23.74
C ARG A 92 -7.80 14.58 23.35
N PHE A 93 -7.28 14.80 22.14
CA PHE A 93 -7.03 16.13 21.60
C PHE A 93 -8.31 16.85 21.16
N PHE A 94 -9.35 16.11 20.77
CA PHE A 94 -10.64 16.62 20.27
C PHE A 94 -11.75 16.45 21.30
#